data_AF-A0A538IXW7-F1
#
_entry.id   AF-A0A538IXW7-F1
#
_cell.length_a   1.000
_cell.length_b   1.000
_cell.length_c   1.000
_cell.angle_alpha   90.00
_cell.angle_beta   90.00
_cell.angle_gamma   90.00
#
_symmetry.space_group_name_H-M   'P 1'
#
loop_
_entity.id
_entity.type
_entity.pdbx_description
1 polymer ?
#
loop_
_entity_poly.entity_id
_entity_poly.type
_entity_poly.pdbx_seq_one_letter_code
_entity_poly.pdbx_strand_id
1 'polypeptide(L)'
;MSDDGLLTTKQAAELAGVTPATLKRWAKTGVIPEHRGDEQGWTPAAAAHARIVARLRERGHSLQQLRGASDEGRLAYGFVEDLFSPDGAPPIPFEEAAEEVGLEPALVERIWASVGFAPRRPEHLTEDDMRALRYISGVLAAGFPLVAFIQLIRVYGQALARIADAETRLFHIYVHEPLMRQGIPGLQMAEEMETLAGDLLPFSSPLMDYLHQRFLREFVERDVVGHMETDLDESIDLGRVRVAIAFADLAGWTRF
;
A
#
# COMPACT_ATOMS: atom_id res chain seq x y z
N MET A 1 1.62 5.65 27.05
CA MET A 1 0.35 6.03 27.72
C MET A 1 -0.64 6.22 26.60
N SER A 2 -1.32 5.13 26.23
CA SER A 2 -2.22 5.08 25.08
C SER A 2 -3.57 5.62 25.51
N ASP A 3 -4.02 6.70 24.88
CA ASP A 3 -5.41 7.14 24.95
C ASP A 3 -6.21 6.10 24.14
N ASP A 4 -7.02 5.27 24.82
CA ASP A 4 -7.82 4.22 24.19
C ASP A 4 -8.89 4.92 23.34
N GLY A 5 -8.54 5.19 22.07
CA GLY A 5 -9.36 5.85 21.05
C GLY A 5 -10.54 4.97 20.61
N LEU A 6 -11.39 4.61 21.57
CA LEU A 6 -12.57 3.79 21.36
C LEU A 6 -13.54 4.51 20.42
N LEU A 7 -13.77 3.90 19.27
CA LEU A 7 -14.70 4.37 18.25
C LEU A 7 -16.14 4.11 18.70
N THR A 8 -17.05 5.03 18.40
CA THR A 8 -18.48 4.76 18.55
C THR A 8 -18.92 3.69 17.55
N THR A 9 -20.00 2.95 17.84
CA THR A 9 -20.55 1.98 16.87
C THR A 9 -20.88 2.62 15.51
N LYS A 10 -21.22 3.92 15.50
CA LYS A 10 -21.50 4.64 14.25
C LYS A 10 -20.23 4.80 13.41
N GLN A 11 -19.15 5.29 14.03
CA GLN A 11 -17.85 5.47 13.37
C GLN A 11 -17.27 4.13 12.90
N ALA A 12 -17.30 3.10 13.75
CA ALA A 12 -16.83 1.77 13.38
C ALA A 12 -17.64 1.16 12.21
N ALA A 13 -18.95 1.41 12.15
CA ALA A 13 -19.80 0.93 11.07
C ALA A 13 -19.52 1.66 9.75
N GLU A 14 -19.25 2.97 9.82
CA GLU A 14 -18.83 3.79 8.68
C GLU A 14 -17.49 3.32 8.11
N LEU A 15 -16.49 3.10 8.97
CA LEU A 15 -15.18 2.53 8.58
C LEU A 15 -15.29 1.13 7.96
N ALA A 16 -16.22 0.31 8.46
CA ALA A 16 -16.48 -1.03 7.94
C ALA A 16 -17.39 -1.04 6.70
N GLY A 17 -17.95 0.10 6.28
CA GLY A 17 -18.86 0.21 5.14
C GLY A 17 -20.22 -0.46 5.35
N VAL A 18 -20.69 -0.60 6.60
CA VAL A 18 -21.95 -1.29 6.92
C VAL A 18 -22.85 -0.47 7.85
N THR A 19 -24.08 -0.92 8.04
CA THR A 19 -24.98 -0.27 9.01
C THR A 19 -24.59 -0.63 10.46
N PRO A 20 -24.79 0.29 11.43
CA PRO A 20 -24.51 -0.01 12.85
C PRO A 20 -25.25 -1.24 13.38
N ALA A 21 -26.46 -1.50 12.88
CA ALA A 21 -27.23 -2.69 13.22
C ALA A 21 -26.59 -3.98 12.69
N THR A 22 -26.02 -3.94 11.48
CA THR A 22 -25.29 -5.07 10.90
C THR A 22 -24.00 -5.34 11.68
N LEU A 23 -23.26 -4.29 12.01
CA LEU A 23 -22.03 -4.40 12.78
C LEU A 23 -22.28 -5.04 14.17
N LYS A 24 -23.29 -4.55 14.91
CA LYS A 24 -23.70 -5.15 16.19
C LYS A 24 -24.13 -6.61 16.06
N ARG A 25 -24.78 -6.99 14.95
CA ARG A 25 -25.17 -8.38 14.69
C ARG A 25 -23.94 -9.26 14.47
N TRP A 26 -22.92 -8.78 13.75
CA TRP A 26 -21.67 -9.53 13.54
C TRP A 26 -20.91 -9.76 14.83
N ALA A 27 -20.80 -8.74 15.68
CA ALA A 27 -20.24 -8.85 17.03
C ALA A 27 -20.94 -9.95 17.87
N LYS A 28 -22.28 -9.93 17.93
CA LYS A 28 -23.06 -10.98 18.61
C LYS A 28 -22.90 -12.38 18.00
N THR A 29 -22.59 -12.43 16.71
CA THR A 29 -22.32 -13.67 15.98
C THR A 29 -20.85 -14.07 16.14
N GLY A 30 -20.04 -13.43 16.99
CA GLY A 30 -18.66 -13.83 17.26
C GLY A 30 -17.76 -13.89 16.02
N VAL A 31 -18.15 -13.22 14.93
CA VAL A 31 -17.32 -13.07 13.72
C VAL A 31 -16.22 -12.03 13.93
N ILE A 32 -16.37 -11.22 14.98
CA ILE A 32 -15.41 -10.21 15.42
C ILE A 32 -15.03 -10.64 16.85
N PRO A 33 -13.94 -11.40 17.03
CA PRO A 33 -13.56 -11.97 18.32
C PRO A 33 -13.30 -10.92 19.39
N GLU A 34 -12.85 -9.74 18.96
CA GLU A 34 -12.46 -8.64 19.84
C GLU A 34 -13.66 -7.92 20.46
N HIS A 35 -14.87 -8.12 19.95
CA HIS A 35 -16.04 -7.36 20.41
C HIS A 35 -17.32 -8.21 20.40
N ARG A 36 -17.88 -8.46 21.60
CA ARG A 36 -19.09 -9.29 21.77
C ARG A 36 -20.41 -8.52 21.66
N GLY A 37 -20.35 -7.21 21.47
CA GLY A 37 -21.51 -6.34 21.19
C GLY A 37 -22.22 -5.77 22.41
N ASP A 38 -21.65 -5.96 23.61
CA ASP A 38 -22.06 -5.42 24.90
C ASP A 38 -21.14 -4.30 25.43
N GLU A 39 -19.93 -4.17 24.87
CA GLU A 39 -18.98 -3.11 25.20
C GLU A 39 -19.43 -1.74 24.61
N GLN A 40 -19.05 -0.66 25.29
CA GLN A 40 -19.50 0.70 24.99
C GLN A 40 -18.80 1.35 23.78
N GLY A 41 -17.68 0.79 23.33
CA GLY A 41 -16.87 1.30 22.24
C GLY A 41 -16.21 0.19 21.43
N TRP A 42 -15.72 0.54 20.24
CA TRP A 42 -15.04 -0.34 19.30
C TRP A 42 -13.56 0.02 19.28
N THR A 43 -12.68 -0.97 19.44
CA THR A 43 -11.26 -0.74 19.16
C THR A 43 -11.04 -0.53 17.65
N PRO A 44 -10.00 0.22 17.23
CA PRO A 44 -9.62 0.33 15.82
C PRO A 44 -9.44 -1.04 15.17
N ALA A 45 -8.76 -1.95 15.86
CA ALA A 45 -8.65 -3.37 15.55
C ALA A 45 -10.00 -4.05 15.20
N ALA A 46 -11.01 -3.93 16.07
CA ALA A 46 -12.33 -4.52 15.85
C ALA A 46 -13.05 -3.91 14.63
N ALA A 47 -12.86 -2.61 14.37
CA ALA A 47 -13.39 -1.93 13.19
C ALA A 47 -12.68 -2.40 11.90
N ALA A 48 -11.36 -2.58 11.93
CA ALA A 48 -10.58 -3.08 10.80
C ALA A 48 -10.92 -4.55 10.47
N HIS A 49 -11.12 -5.39 11.49
CA HIS A 49 -11.64 -6.74 11.31
C HIS A 49 -13.03 -6.72 10.66
N ALA A 50 -13.94 -5.87 11.14
CA ALA A 50 -15.27 -5.73 10.54
C ALA A 50 -15.21 -5.32 9.05
N ARG A 51 -14.26 -4.48 8.66
CA ARG A 51 -14.01 -4.10 7.26
C ARG A 51 -13.57 -5.29 6.40
N ILE A 52 -12.68 -6.16 6.90
CA ILE A 52 -12.32 -7.42 6.23
C ILE A 52 -13.55 -8.31 6.06
N VAL A 53 -14.35 -8.48 7.12
CA VAL A 53 -15.58 -9.27 7.10
C VAL A 53 -16.54 -8.75 6.03
N ALA A 54 -16.73 -7.43 5.92
CA ALA A 54 -17.58 -6.82 4.89
C ALA A 54 -17.09 -7.15 3.47
N ARG A 55 -15.79 -6.97 3.19
CA ARG A 55 -15.19 -7.27 1.87
C ARG A 55 -15.29 -8.74 1.49
N LEU A 56 -15.19 -9.65 2.46
CA LEU A 56 -15.34 -11.10 2.20
C LEU A 56 -16.82 -11.49 2.06
N ARG A 57 -17.74 -10.83 2.78
CA ARG A 57 -19.19 -11.00 2.62
C ARG A 57 -19.64 -10.62 1.20
N GLU A 58 -19.13 -9.51 0.66
CA GLU A 58 -19.40 -9.07 -0.72
C GLU A 58 -18.92 -10.08 -1.77
N ARG A 59 -17.86 -10.83 -1.45
CA ARG A 59 -17.30 -11.92 -2.28
C ARG A 59 -18.03 -13.26 -2.10
N GLY A 60 -19.11 -13.29 -1.32
CA GLY A 60 -19.98 -14.45 -1.16
C GLY A 60 -19.67 -15.36 0.02
N HIS A 61 -18.72 -15.01 0.90
CA HIS A 61 -18.43 -15.81 2.09
C HIS A 61 -19.57 -15.70 3.13
N SER A 62 -19.94 -16.83 3.74
CA SER A 62 -20.92 -16.88 4.82
C SER A 62 -20.28 -16.48 6.16
N LEU A 63 -21.08 -15.95 7.11
CA LEU A 63 -20.58 -15.60 8.44
C LEU A 63 -20.01 -16.81 9.20
N GLN A 64 -20.50 -18.03 8.94
CA GLN A 64 -19.96 -19.24 9.54
C GLN A 64 -18.54 -19.55 9.04
N GLN A 65 -18.29 -19.40 7.74
CA GLN A 65 -16.96 -19.56 7.16
C GLN A 65 -15.99 -18.49 7.68
N LEU A 66 -16.46 -17.25 7.82
CA LEU A 66 -15.65 -16.15 8.35
C LEU A 66 -15.33 -16.33 9.84
N ARG A 67 -16.26 -16.85 10.64
CA ARG A 67 -15.98 -17.20 12.03
C ARG A 67 -14.89 -18.27 12.12
N GLY A 68 -15.00 -19.36 11.36
CA GLY A 68 -13.96 -20.40 11.34
C GLY A 68 -12.60 -19.87 10.86
N ALA A 69 -12.59 -19.01 9.84
CA ALA A 69 -11.36 -18.38 9.37
C ALA A 69 -10.75 -17.43 10.42
N SER A 70 -11.58 -16.70 11.16
CA SER A 70 -11.14 -15.86 12.28
C SER A 70 -10.54 -16.69 13.41
N ASP A 71 -11.21 -17.77 13.81
CA ASP A 71 -10.75 -18.65 14.89
C ASP A 71 -9.41 -19.32 14.54
N GLU A 72 -9.20 -19.65 13.27
CA GLU A 72 -7.97 -20.23 12.72
C GLU A 72 -6.87 -19.18 12.42
N GLY A 73 -7.09 -17.90 12.73
CA GLY A 73 -6.12 -16.82 12.51
C GLY A 73 -5.99 -16.35 11.05
N ARG A 74 -6.74 -16.92 10.11
CA ARG A 74 -6.68 -16.56 8.67
C ARG A 74 -7.10 -15.13 8.37
N LEU A 75 -7.75 -14.44 9.31
CA LEU A 75 -8.18 -13.04 9.20
C LEU A 75 -7.31 -12.06 10.00
N ALA A 76 -6.17 -12.50 10.58
CA ALA A 76 -5.30 -11.68 11.43
C ALA A 76 -4.72 -10.42 10.72
N TYR A 77 -4.74 -10.37 9.39
CA TYR A 77 -4.29 -9.20 8.61
C TYR A 77 -5.09 -7.91 8.86
N GLY A 78 -6.28 -7.98 9.46
CA GLY A 78 -7.08 -6.78 9.75
C GLY A 78 -6.37 -5.75 10.60
N PHE A 79 -5.50 -6.21 11.49
CA PHE A 79 -4.76 -5.37 12.42
C PHE A 79 -3.57 -4.70 11.73
N VAL A 80 -2.90 -5.42 10.83
CA VAL A 80 -1.82 -4.86 10.00
C VAL A 80 -2.37 -3.86 8.98
N GLU A 81 -3.59 -4.05 8.45
CA GLU A 81 -4.23 -3.05 7.58
C GLU A 81 -4.51 -1.71 8.28
N ASP A 82 -4.66 -1.71 9.61
CA ASP A 82 -4.89 -0.47 10.35
C ASP A 82 -3.63 0.40 10.39
N LEU A 83 -2.44 -0.21 10.43
CA LEU A 83 -1.15 0.50 10.31
C LEU A 83 -1.01 1.28 8.99
N PHE A 84 -1.76 0.88 7.97
CA PHE A 84 -1.79 1.54 6.66
C PHE A 84 -3.10 2.29 6.41
N SER A 85 -3.99 2.34 7.39
CA SER A 85 -5.22 3.13 7.26
C SER A 85 -4.87 4.60 7.40
N PRO A 86 -5.40 5.48 6.51
CA PRO A 86 -5.10 6.90 6.58
C PRO A 86 -5.51 7.45 7.94
N ASP A 87 -4.66 8.32 8.50
CA ASP A 87 -4.97 9.07 9.73
C ASP A 87 -6.37 9.68 9.59
N GLY A 88 -7.18 9.58 10.65
CA GLY A 88 -8.64 9.81 10.67
C GLY A 88 -9.16 11.20 10.26
N ALA A 89 -8.38 11.99 9.51
CA ALA A 89 -8.86 13.10 8.74
C ALA A 89 -9.91 12.65 7.71
N PRO A 90 -10.98 13.42 7.51
CA PRO A 90 -11.97 13.12 6.49
C PRO A 90 -11.30 13.15 5.10
N PRO A 91 -11.60 12.18 4.24
CA PRO A 91 -10.99 12.12 2.92
C PRO A 91 -11.51 13.28 2.06
N ILE A 92 -10.63 13.90 1.28
CA ILE A 92 -10.87 15.14 0.53
C ILE A 92 -11.45 14.78 -0.84
N PRO A 93 -12.53 15.43 -1.31
CA PRO A 93 -13.07 15.21 -2.65
C PRO A 93 -12.00 15.39 -3.73
N PHE A 94 -11.98 14.51 -4.72
CA PHE A 94 -10.95 14.50 -5.76
C PHE A 94 -10.78 15.86 -6.47
N GLU A 95 -11.91 16.50 -6.82
CA GLU A 95 -11.91 17.79 -7.49
C GLU A 95 -11.32 18.91 -6.62
N GLU A 96 -11.62 18.93 -5.32
CA GLU A 96 -11.09 19.88 -4.35
C GLU A 96 -9.58 19.69 -4.14
N ALA A 97 -9.15 18.42 -4.05
CA ALA A 97 -7.75 18.07 -3.94
C ALA A 97 -6.91 18.56 -5.13
N ALA A 98 -7.41 18.39 -6.35
CA ALA A 98 -6.74 18.85 -7.57
C ALA A 98 -6.59 20.39 -7.61
N GLU A 99 -7.66 21.10 -7.23
CA GLU A 99 -7.65 22.57 -7.13
C GLU A 99 -6.63 23.07 -6.09
N GLU A 100 -6.58 22.46 -4.91
CA GLU A 100 -5.67 22.87 -3.82
C GLU A 100 -4.20 22.81 -4.23
N VAL A 101 -3.80 21.78 -4.99
CA VAL A 101 -2.41 21.62 -5.45
C VAL A 101 -2.11 22.33 -6.77
N GLY A 102 -3.11 23.01 -7.36
CA GLY A 102 -2.99 23.75 -8.60
C GLY A 102 -2.79 22.87 -9.84
N LEU A 103 -3.33 21.65 -9.84
CA LEU A 103 -3.23 20.71 -10.96
C LEU A 103 -4.60 20.50 -11.62
N GLU A 104 -4.61 20.38 -12.95
CA GLU A 104 -5.82 20.00 -13.68
C GLU A 104 -6.31 18.61 -13.23
N PRO A 105 -7.61 18.40 -12.94
CA PRO A 105 -8.13 17.10 -12.51
C PRO A 105 -7.77 15.96 -13.48
N ALA A 106 -7.82 16.22 -14.78
CA ALA A 106 -7.44 15.25 -15.81
C ALA A 106 -5.95 14.86 -15.76
N LEU A 107 -5.08 15.76 -15.30
CA LEU A 107 -3.67 15.45 -15.08
C LEU A 107 -3.50 14.56 -13.84
N VAL A 108 -4.22 14.85 -12.75
CA VAL A 108 -4.20 14.01 -11.54
C VAL A 108 -4.70 12.59 -11.85
N GLU A 109 -5.81 12.46 -12.60
CA GLU A 109 -6.33 11.16 -13.05
C GLU A 109 -5.29 10.39 -13.86
N ARG A 110 -4.59 11.08 -14.78
CA ARG A 110 -3.54 10.48 -15.59
C ARG A 110 -2.33 10.04 -14.78
N ILE A 111 -1.95 10.78 -13.74
CA ILE A 111 -0.86 10.41 -12.83
C ILE A 111 -1.25 9.15 -12.05
N TRP A 112 -2.45 9.12 -11.46
CA TRP A 112 -2.97 7.95 -10.73
C TRP A 112 -2.96 6.67 -11.57
N ALA A 113 -3.45 6.78 -12.81
CA ALA A 113 -3.45 5.66 -13.74
C ALA A 113 -2.03 5.23 -14.14
N SER A 114 -1.09 6.18 -14.22
CA SER A 114 0.31 5.90 -14.61
C SER A 114 1.12 5.25 -13.51
N VAL A 115 0.87 5.58 -12.24
CA VAL A 115 1.47 4.91 -11.07
C VAL A 115 1.04 3.43 -11.02
N GLY A 116 -0.15 3.11 -11.53
CA GLY A 116 -0.71 1.75 -11.50
C GLY A 116 -1.66 1.51 -10.33
N PHE A 117 -2.19 2.57 -9.73
CA PHE A 117 -3.33 2.46 -8.81
C PHE A 117 -4.60 2.03 -9.56
N ALA A 118 -5.67 1.73 -8.80
CA ALA A 118 -6.91 1.18 -9.34
C ALA A 118 -7.38 1.93 -10.61
N PRO A 119 -7.92 1.22 -11.62
CA PRO A 119 -8.26 1.81 -12.91
C PRO A 119 -9.38 2.87 -12.83
N ARG A 120 -10.08 2.95 -11.70
CA ARG A 120 -11.12 3.93 -11.45
C ARG A 120 -10.54 5.05 -10.59
N ARG A 121 -10.77 6.30 -11.02
CA ARG A 121 -10.46 7.49 -10.22
C ARG A 121 -11.04 7.34 -8.79
N PRO A 122 -10.26 7.65 -7.74
CA PRO A 122 -10.82 7.69 -6.40
C PRO A 122 -11.83 8.84 -6.30
N GLU A 123 -12.91 8.63 -5.55
CA GLU A 123 -13.88 9.70 -5.28
C GLU A 123 -13.33 10.69 -4.24
N HIS A 124 -12.51 10.19 -3.32
CA HIS A 124 -11.86 10.99 -2.29
C HIS A 124 -10.40 10.56 -2.13
N LEU A 125 -9.55 11.50 -1.74
CA LEU A 125 -8.12 11.33 -1.51
C LEU A 125 -7.81 11.47 -0.02
N THR A 126 -6.80 10.74 0.43
CA THR A 126 -6.28 10.79 1.79
C THR A 126 -5.29 11.96 1.95
N GLU A 127 -4.92 12.27 3.19
CA GLU A 127 -3.88 13.29 3.44
C GLU A 127 -2.51 12.86 2.86
N ASP A 128 -2.24 11.55 2.81
CA ASP A 128 -1.04 10.99 2.21
C ASP A 128 -1.03 11.21 0.69
N ASP A 129 -2.18 11.02 0.04
CA ASP A 129 -2.37 11.35 -1.37
C ASP A 129 -2.15 12.85 -1.63
N MET A 130 -2.64 13.71 -0.73
CA MET A 130 -2.41 15.16 -0.80
C MET A 130 -0.94 15.54 -0.66
N ARG A 131 -0.21 14.93 0.28
CA ARG A 131 1.24 15.13 0.41
C ARG A 131 1.96 14.72 -0.88
N ALA A 132 1.60 13.56 -1.45
CA ALA A 132 2.17 13.11 -2.72
C ALA A 132 1.89 14.12 -3.85
N LEU A 133 0.65 14.59 -3.99
CA LEU A 133 0.26 15.59 -4.99
C LEU A 133 1.03 16.91 -4.85
N ARG A 134 1.26 17.38 -3.63
CA ARG A 134 2.08 18.58 -3.37
C ARG A 134 3.52 18.40 -3.83
N TYR A 135 4.14 17.24 -3.59
CA TYR A 135 5.48 16.94 -4.12
C TYR A 135 5.50 16.90 -5.65
N ILE A 136 4.49 16.29 -6.26
CA ILE A 136 4.37 16.22 -7.72
C ILE A 136 4.24 17.62 -8.33
N SER A 137 3.36 18.46 -7.77
CA SER A 137 3.19 19.85 -8.18
C SER A 137 4.52 20.62 -8.07
N GLY A 138 5.28 20.43 -6.98
CA GLY A 138 6.61 21.01 -6.80
C GLY A 138 7.63 20.61 -7.88
N VAL A 139 7.66 19.33 -8.29
CA VAL A 139 8.54 18.85 -9.37
C VAL A 139 8.21 19.49 -10.71
N LEU A 140 6.92 19.63 -11.04
CA LEU A 140 6.47 20.27 -12.27
C LEU A 140 6.74 21.78 -12.26
N ALA A 141 6.51 22.44 -11.13
CA ALA A 141 6.82 23.87 -10.94
C ALA A 141 8.32 24.17 -11.05
N ALA A 142 9.19 23.22 -10.70
CA ALA A 142 10.64 23.32 -10.90
C ALA A 142 11.07 23.19 -12.39
N GLY A 143 10.13 22.93 -13.30
CA GLY A 143 10.38 22.87 -14.74
C GLY A 143 10.70 21.48 -15.28
N PHE A 144 10.52 20.41 -14.49
CA PHE A 144 10.74 19.06 -14.99
C PHE A 144 9.70 18.71 -16.06
N PRO A 145 10.10 18.20 -17.25
CA PRO A 145 9.16 18.00 -18.36
C PRO A 145 8.06 16.99 -18.01
N LEU A 146 6.80 17.38 -18.18
CA LEU A 146 5.63 16.56 -17.83
C LEU A 146 5.66 15.16 -18.48
N VAL A 147 6.10 15.07 -19.75
CA VAL A 147 6.18 13.78 -20.45
C VAL A 147 7.21 12.85 -19.80
N ALA A 148 8.37 13.39 -19.41
CA ALA A 148 9.40 12.63 -18.70
C ALA A 148 8.95 12.27 -17.28
N PHE A 149 8.25 13.18 -16.60
CA PHE A 149 7.66 12.92 -15.29
C PHE A 149 6.69 11.73 -15.31
N ILE A 150 5.76 11.70 -16.28
CA ILE A 150 4.79 10.60 -16.41
C ILE A 150 5.47 9.27 -16.73
N GLN A 151 6.56 9.29 -17.49
CA GLN A 151 7.35 8.08 -17.72
C GLN A 151 8.05 7.62 -16.45
N LEU A 152 8.65 8.54 -15.70
CA LEU A 152 9.37 8.23 -14.47
C LEU A 152 8.44 7.69 -13.39
N ILE A 153 7.29 8.34 -13.15
CA ILE A 153 6.35 7.91 -12.11
C ILE A 153 5.79 6.50 -12.38
N ARG A 154 5.67 6.10 -13.65
CA ARG A 154 5.30 4.74 -14.02
C ARG A 154 6.36 3.72 -13.60
N VAL A 155 7.64 4.05 -13.76
CA VAL A 155 8.75 3.20 -13.31
C VAL A 155 8.73 3.07 -11.78
N TYR A 156 8.57 4.19 -11.06
CA TYR A 156 8.42 4.17 -9.61
C TYR A 156 7.25 3.28 -9.19
N GLY A 157 6.06 3.50 -9.76
CA GLY A 157 4.87 2.73 -9.44
C GLY A 157 5.04 1.23 -9.66
N GLN A 158 5.60 0.83 -10.81
CA GLN A 158 5.89 -0.58 -11.10
C GLN A 158 6.93 -1.20 -10.16
N ALA A 159 7.98 -0.45 -9.79
CA ALA A 159 9.02 -0.94 -8.89
C ALA A 159 8.50 -1.08 -7.45
N LEU A 160 7.83 -0.05 -6.94
CA LEU A 160 7.25 -0.04 -5.60
C LEU A 160 6.15 -1.09 -5.44
N ALA A 161 5.30 -1.29 -6.46
CA ALA A 161 4.30 -2.36 -6.44
C ALA A 161 4.93 -3.75 -6.31
N ARG A 162 6.05 -4.01 -7.00
CA ARG A 162 6.78 -5.28 -6.87
C ARG A 162 7.44 -5.44 -5.49
N ILE A 163 7.94 -4.34 -4.91
CA ILE A 163 8.51 -4.36 -3.56
C ILE A 163 7.42 -4.67 -2.55
N ALA A 164 6.29 -3.96 -2.59
CA ALA A 164 5.17 -4.17 -1.69
C ALA A 164 4.57 -5.59 -1.79
N ASP A 165 4.46 -6.14 -3.00
CA ASP A 165 4.04 -7.54 -3.21
C ASP A 165 5.03 -8.52 -2.55
N ALA A 166 6.33 -8.31 -2.74
CA ALA A 166 7.35 -9.13 -2.11
C ALA A 166 7.35 -9.02 -0.59
N GLU A 167 7.24 -7.83 -0.02
CA GLU A 167 7.15 -7.58 1.42
C GLU A 167 5.93 -8.29 2.02
N THR A 168 4.76 -8.11 1.43
CA THR A 168 3.52 -8.76 1.86
C THR A 168 3.64 -10.29 1.83
N ARG A 169 4.19 -10.82 0.74
CA ARG A 169 4.39 -12.26 0.56
C ARG A 169 5.41 -12.84 1.54
N LEU A 170 6.53 -12.17 1.76
CA LEU A 170 7.56 -12.63 2.69
C LEU A 170 7.04 -12.57 4.12
N PHE A 171 6.32 -11.51 4.50
CA PHE A 171 5.66 -11.43 5.81
C PHE A 171 4.64 -12.57 5.99
N HIS A 172 3.87 -12.90 4.95
CA HIS A 172 2.97 -14.05 4.99
C HIS A 172 3.72 -15.37 5.26
N ILE A 173 4.77 -15.65 4.50
CA ILE A 173 5.51 -16.92 4.57
C ILE A 173 6.32 -17.06 5.86
N TYR A 174 6.96 -15.99 6.31
CA TYR A 174 7.94 -16.03 7.40
C TYR A 174 7.40 -15.56 8.76
N VAL A 175 6.23 -14.93 8.80
CA VAL A 175 5.60 -14.48 10.06
C VAL A 175 4.25 -15.15 10.24
N HIS A 176 3.31 -14.91 9.32
CA HIS A 176 1.93 -15.37 9.48
C HIS A 176 1.80 -16.91 9.45
N GLU A 177 2.34 -17.59 8.43
CA GLU A 177 2.25 -19.04 8.33
C GLU A 177 2.88 -19.78 9.53
N PRO A 178 4.06 -19.40 10.05
CA PRO A 178 4.60 -19.97 11.29
C PRO A 178 3.68 -19.82 12.50
N LEU A 179 3.09 -18.65 12.72
CA LEU A 179 2.15 -18.42 13.84
C LEU A 179 0.91 -19.30 13.70
N MET A 180 0.39 -19.44 12.48
CA MET A 180 -0.71 -20.38 12.20
C MET A 180 -0.33 -21.84 12.51
N ARG A 181 0.85 -22.29 12.09
CA ARG A 181 1.31 -23.67 12.34
C ARG A 181 1.50 -23.97 13.83
N GLN A 182 1.82 -22.96 14.63
CA GLN A 182 1.92 -23.06 16.09
C GLN A 182 0.56 -23.11 16.79
N GLY A 183 -0.55 -22.90 16.05
CA GLY A 183 -1.90 -22.89 16.61
C GLY A 183 -2.17 -21.67 17.49
N ILE A 184 -1.43 -20.57 17.28
CA ILE A 184 -1.67 -19.31 18.01
C ILE A 184 -3.09 -18.80 17.69
N PRO A 185 -3.90 -18.43 18.69
CA PRO A 185 -5.23 -17.87 18.45
C PRO A 185 -5.18 -16.61 17.57
N GLY A 186 -6.17 -16.41 16.70
CA GLY A 186 -6.16 -15.34 15.70
C GLY A 186 -5.95 -13.93 16.26
N LEU A 187 -6.51 -13.62 17.43
CA LEU A 187 -6.31 -12.31 18.09
C LEU A 187 -4.87 -12.12 18.55
N GLN A 188 -4.29 -13.11 19.22
CA GLN A 188 -2.89 -13.05 19.66
C GLN A 188 -1.94 -12.98 18.47
N MET A 189 -2.23 -13.74 17.41
CA MET A 189 -1.46 -13.70 16.17
C MET A 189 -1.48 -12.31 15.53
N ALA A 190 -2.64 -11.66 15.51
CA ALA A 190 -2.80 -10.31 15.03
C ALA A 190 -1.99 -9.29 15.85
N GLU A 191 -2.05 -9.36 17.19
CA GLU A 191 -1.28 -8.50 18.10
C GLU A 191 0.24 -8.67 17.89
N GLU A 192 0.72 -9.91 17.73
CA GLU A 192 2.13 -10.19 17.43
C GLU A 192 2.55 -9.65 16.06
N MET A 193 1.70 -9.81 15.04
CA MET A 193 1.95 -9.27 13.69
C MET A 193 1.95 -7.74 13.67
N GLU A 194 1.01 -7.10 14.37
CA GLU A 194 0.93 -5.64 14.51
C GLU A 194 2.16 -5.08 15.21
N THR A 195 2.58 -5.69 16.33
CA THR A 195 3.78 -5.29 17.08
C THR A 195 5.02 -5.37 16.18
N LEU A 196 5.20 -6.50 15.49
CA LEU A 196 6.34 -6.68 14.60
C LEU A 196 6.32 -5.68 13.43
N ALA A 197 5.15 -5.47 12.81
CA ALA A 197 5.03 -4.49 11.74
C ALA A 197 5.30 -3.07 12.24
N GLY A 198 4.78 -2.70 13.41
CA GLY A 198 5.05 -1.41 14.07
C GLY A 198 6.52 -1.18 14.39
N ASP A 199 7.26 -2.24 14.75
CA ASP A 199 8.71 -2.17 14.95
C ASP A 199 9.48 -2.03 13.63
N LEU A 200 9.03 -2.69 12.55
CA LEU A 200 9.76 -2.75 11.28
C LEU A 200 9.46 -1.57 10.33
N LEU A 201 8.21 -1.12 10.25
CA LEU A 201 7.77 -0.08 9.31
C LEU A 201 8.54 1.24 9.42
N PRO A 202 8.91 1.74 10.62
CA PRO A 202 9.71 2.96 10.75
C PRO A 202 11.07 2.90 10.04
N PHE A 203 11.61 1.70 9.80
CA PHE A 203 12.88 1.50 9.09
C PHE A 203 12.74 1.42 7.57
N SER A 204 11.53 1.20 7.04
CA SER A 204 11.30 1.04 5.60
C SER A 204 11.66 2.32 4.83
N SER A 205 11.09 3.47 5.21
CA SER A 205 11.34 4.74 4.52
C SER A 205 12.82 5.18 4.55
N PRO A 206 13.53 5.16 5.70
CA PRO A 206 14.96 5.51 5.73
C PRO A 206 15.84 4.55 4.91
N LEU A 207 15.52 3.24 4.92
CA LEU A 207 16.27 2.27 4.13
C LEU A 207 16.05 2.49 2.63
N MET A 208 14.81 2.73 2.22
CA MET A 208 14.46 3.04 0.83
C MET A 208 15.12 4.32 0.35
N ASP A 209 15.13 5.38 1.17
CA ASP A 209 15.84 6.63 0.84
C ASP A 209 17.36 6.36 0.69
N TYR A 210 17.99 5.68 1.65
CA TYR A 210 19.41 5.33 1.54
C TYR A 210 19.73 4.55 0.25
N LEU A 211 18.95 3.50 -0.05
CA LEU A 211 19.14 2.69 -1.25
C LEU A 211 18.95 3.52 -2.51
N HIS A 212 17.90 4.33 -2.57
CA HIS A 212 17.63 5.23 -3.68
C HIS A 212 18.78 6.20 -3.92
N GLN A 213 19.27 6.89 -2.88
CA GLN A 213 20.40 7.80 -2.95
C GLN A 213 21.70 7.10 -3.36
N ARG A 214 21.92 5.86 -2.89
CA ARG A 214 23.09 5.06 -3.26
C ARG A 214 23.06 4.69 -4.75
N PHE A 215 21.93 4.22 -5.25
CA PHE A 215 21.77 3.89 -6.67
C PHE A 215 21.87 5.14 -7.55
N LEU A 216 21.24 6.25 -7.17
CA LEU A 216 21.37 7.51 -7.91
C LEU A 216 22.83 7.93 -8.05
N ARG A 217 23.61 7.85 -6.99
CA ARG A 217 25.05 8.17 -7.03
C ARG A 217 25.81 7.29 -8.01
N GLU A 218 25.53 5.99 -8.00
CA GLU A 218 26.15 5.01 -8.91
C GLU A 218 25.78 5.28 -10.37
N PHE A 219 24.51 5.58 -10.65
CA PHE A 219 24.05 5.87 -12.01
C PHE A 219 24.53 7.23 -12.52
N VAL A 220 24.60 8.26 -11.67
CA VAL A 220 25.19 9.55 -12.03
C VAL A 220 26.68 9.40 -12.33
N GLU A 221 27.42 8.64 -11.51
CA GLU A 221 28.84 8.35 -11.77
C GLU A 221 29.04 7.66 -13.12
N ARG A 222 28.23 6.63 -13.41
CA ARG A 222 28.25 5.94 -14.72
C ARG A 222 27.89 6.86 -15.88
N ASP A 223 26.90 7.72 -15.69
CA ASP A 223 26.46 8.66 -16.72
C ASP A 223 27.55 9.70 -17.03
N VAL A 224 28.23 10.22 -16.01
CA VAL A 224 29.38 11.13 -16.18
C VAL A 224 30.54 10.44 -16.91
N VAL A 225 30.89 9.20 -16.53
CA VAL A 225 31.92 8.42 -17.25
C VAL A 225 31.50 8.17 -18.69
N GLY A 226 30.23 7.78 -18.92
CA GLY A 226 29.70 7.55 -20.27
C GLY A 226 29.71 8.80 -21.15
N HIS A 227 29.39 9.98 -20.61
CA HIS A 227 29.51 11.25 -21.32
C HIS A 227 30.97 11.56 -21.70
N MET A 228 31.93 11.34 -20.78
CA MET A 228 33.35 11.55 -21.06
C MET A 228 33.94 10.55 -22.06
N GLU A 229 33.47 9.30 -22.06
CA GLU A 229 33.86 8.28 -23.03
C GLU A 229 33.24 8.54 -24.42
N THR A 230 32.04 9.15 -24.47
CA THR A 230 31.37 9.51 -25.74
C THR A 230 31.93 10.80 -26.34
N ASP A 231 32.35 11.77 -25.53
CA ASP A 231 33.04 12.98 -26.02
C ASP A 231 34.40 12.65 -26.69
N LEU A 232 34.96 11.46 -26.43
CA LEU A 232 36.18 10.95 -27.07
C LEU A 232 35.92 10.24 -28.41
N ASP A 233 34.67 9.89 -28.73
CA ASP A 233 34.27 9.11 -29.92
C ASP A 233 33.08 9.86 -30.59
N GLU A 234 33.39 10.82 -31.49
CA GLU A 234 32.44 11.82 -32.04
C GLU A 234 31.02 11.32 -32.40
N SER A 235 30.04 12.21 -32.12
CA SER A 235 28.61 12.24 -32.50
C SER A 235 27.59 11.59 -31.55
N ILE A 236 27.11 12.38 -30.57
CA ILE A 236 25.93 12.07 -29.77
C ILE A 236 24.67 12.30 -30.61
N ASP A 237 24.06 11.22 -31.09
CA ASP A 237 22.66 11.20 -31.52
C ASP A 237 21.81 10.98 -30.24
N LEU A 238 21.13 12.03 -29.77
CA LEU A 238 20.27 11.98 -28.57
C LEU A 238 19.35 10.73 -28.61
N GLY A 239 19.49 9.84 -27.63
CA GLY A 239 18.67 8.62 -27.51
C GLY A 239 19.34 7.29 -27.92
N ARG A 240 20.64 7.28 -28.21
CA ARG A 240 21.42 6.04 -28.43
C ARG A 240 22.49 5.86 -27.36
N VAL A 241 22.54 4.65 -26.77
CA VAL A 241 23.61 4.22 -25.87
C VAL A 241 24.27 2.98 -26.46
N ARG A 242 25.61 2.92 -26.47
CA ARG A 242 26.36 1.75 -26.93
C ARG A 242 26.34 0.69 -25.83
N VAL A 243 25.52 -0.34 -26.00
CA VAL A 243 25.40 -1.45 -25.04
C VAL A 243 25.69 -2.79 -25.70
N ALA A 244 26.37 -3.68 -24.99
CA ALA A 244 26.46 -5.09 -25.34
C ALA A 244 25.35 -5.85 -24.62
N ILE A 245 24.39 -6.38 -25.37
CA ILE A 245 23.28 -7.19 -24.83
C ILE A 245 23.58 -8.65 -25.14
N ALA A 246 23.60 -9.50 -24.12
CA ALA A 246 23.70 -10.94 -24.25
C ALA A 246 22.40 -11.60 -23.77
N PHE A 247 21.88 -12.54 -24.55
CA PHE A 247 20.77 -13.39 -24.16
C PHE A 247 21.30 -14.77 -23.81
N ALA A 248 20.98 -15.26 -22.63
CA ALA A 248 21.22 -16.64 -22.22
C ALA A 248 19.86 -17.34 -22.09
N ASP A 249 19.62 -18.33 -22.95
CA ASP A 249 18.41 -19.14 -22.94
C ASP A 249 18.73 -20.56 -22.46
N LEU A 250 17.78 -21.18 -21.77
CA LEU A 250 17.87 -22.57 -21.34
C LEU A 250 17.35 -23.47 -22.46
N ALA A 251 18.27 -24.19 -23.12
CA ALA A 251 17.92 -25.13 -24.16
C ALA A 251 16.90 -26.18 -23.64
N GLY A 252 15.70 -26.21 -24.22
CA GLY A 252 14.67 -27.20 -23.92
C GLY A 252 13.53 -26.74 -23.00
N TRP A 253 13.46 -25.46 -22.62
CA TRP A 253 12.42 -24.94 -21.72
C TRP A 253 10.96 -25.11 -22.23
N THR A 254 10.75 -25.15 -23.56
CA THR A 254 9.41 -25.26 -24.17
C THR A 254 8.99 -26.69 -24.51
N ARG A 255 9.66 -27.71 -23.95
CA ARG A 255 9.45 -29.12 -24.30
C ARG A 255 8.57 -29.87 -23.29
N PHE A 256 7.44 -29.29 -22.88
CA PHE A 256 6.34 -29.99 -22.20
C PHE A 256 4.99 -29.38 -22.56
#